data_AF-A0A2G5SAH4-F1
#
_entry.id   AF-A0A2G5SAH4-F1
#
_cell.length_a   1.000
_cell.length_b   1.000
_cell.length_c   1.000
_cell.angle_alpha   90.00
_cell.angle_beta   90.00
_cell.angle_gamma   90.00
#
_symmetry.space_group_name_H-M   'P 1'
#
loop_
_entity.id
_entity.type
_entity.pdbx_description
1 polymer ?
#
loop_
_entity_poly.entity_id
_entity_poly.type
_entity_poly.pdbx_seq_one_letter_code
_entity_poly.pdbx_strand_id
1 'polypeptide(L)'
;MIRHRRGLKAGDVVWAGAYPGLLVRKKNSNRWAVEFFGYSNQVGSEKLQNIVALHIGDYVPCPRGETAGLYADAIQEAMDYMDRAGNVWGSEGRRTVPPKFFQKFGLRRRADVELDHTMDDELDHTLEVAVDQTLDEDLDQTIEEEYEVGIGIDEPKKKSASSQIIVSVAIFVLAVVWYFMK
;
A
#
# COMPACT_ATOMS: atom_id res chain seq x y z
N MET A 1 24.57 14.99 -1.38
CA MET A 1 23.74 15.09 -2.61
C MET A 1 22.62 16.09 -2.35
N ILE A 2 22.74 17.33 -2.83
CA ILE A 2 21.73 18.37 -2.60
C ILE A 2 20.56 18.07 -3.53
N ARG A 3 19.52 17.40 -3.02
CA ARG A 3 18.24 17.33 -3.73
C ARG A 3 17.74 18.76 -3.81
N HIS A 4 17.86 19.40 -4.96
CA HIS A 4 17.12 20.62 -5.26
C HIS A 4 15.65 20.31 -5.01
N ARG A 5 15.14 20.67 -3.83
CA ARG A 5 13.71 20.63 -3.55
C ARG A 5 13.10 21.75 -4.39
N ARG A 6 12.91 21.52 -5.68
CA ARG A 6 12.07 22.37 -6.51
C ARG A 6 10.70 22.32 -5.86
N GLY A 7 10.27 23.46 -5.35
CA GLY A 7 8.96 23.60 -4.72
C GLY A 7 7.86 23.50 -5.77
N LEU A 8 6.63 23.39 -5.30
CA LEU A 8 5.45 23.53 -6.15
C LEU A 8 5.39 24.94 -6.74
N LYS A 9 4.95 25.05 -8.00
CA LYS A 9 4.75 26.31 -8.72
C LYS A 9 3.34 26.36 -9.34
N ALA A 10 2.94 27.54 -9.79
CA ALA A 10 1.72 27.67 -10.58
C ALA A 10 1.87 26.91 -11.91
N GLY A 11 0.79 26.28 -12.36
CA GLY A 11 0.74 25.39 -13.52
C GLY A 11 1.11 23.94 -13.22
N ASP A 12 1.54 23.61 -11.99
CA ASP A 12 1.77 22.22 -11.62
C ASP A 12 0.44 21.46 -11.49
N VAL A 13 0.40 20.23 -12.01
CA VAL A 13 -0.71 19.29 -11.86
C VAL A 13 -0.45 18.40 -10.64
N VAL A 14 -1.44 18.32 -9.76
CA VAL A 14 -1.29 17.71 -8.45
C VAL A 14 -2.51 16.91 -8.04
N TRP A 15 -2.32 15.98 -7.13
CA TRP A 15 -3.37 15.54 -6.22
C TRP A 15 -3.55 16.57 -5.12
N ALA A 16 -4.72 17.22 -5.08
CA ALA A 16 -5.16 18.11 -4.02
C ALA A 16 -6.23 17.38 -3.18
N GLY A 17 -5.79 16.75 -2.10
CA GLY A 17 -6.60 15.76 -1.40
C GLY A 17 -6.85 14.53 -2.27
N ALA A 18 -8.12 14.16 -2.47
CA ALA A 18 -8.49 13.03 -3.30
C ALA A 18 -8.80 13.39 -4.76
N TYR A 19 -8.66 14.67 -5.14
CA TYR A 19 -9.00 15.17 -6.47
C TYR A 19 -7.77 15.67 -7.22
N PRO A 20 -7.69 15.45 -8.55
CA PRO A 20 -6.66 16.07 -9.36
C PRO A 20 -6.97 17.56 -9.55
N GLY A 21 -5.94 18.38 -9.62
CA GLY A 21 -6.10 19.81 -9.87
C GLY A 21 -4.84 20.50 -10.36
N LEU A 22 -5.03 21.70 -10.88
CA LEU A 22 -4.00 22.60 -11.37
C LEU A 22 -3.73 23.68 -10.31
N LEU A 23 -2.46 23.87 -9.95
CA LEU A 23 -2.07 24.94 -9.04
C LEU A 23 -2.14 26.29 -9.74
N VAL A 24 -3.02 27.18 -9.28
CA VAL A 24 -3.19 28.52 -9.89
C VAL A 24 -2.23 29.52 -9.28
N ARG A 25 -2.23 29.63 -7.95
CA ARG A 25 -1.36 30.57 -7.22
C ARG A 25 -1.18 30.17 -5.77
N LYS A 26 -0.04 30.52 -5.19
CA LYS A 26 0.21 30.37 -3.76
C LYS A 26 -0.60 31.42 -2.99
N LYS A 27 -1.46 30.99 -2.06
CA LYS A 27 -2.25 31.91 -1.20
C LYS A 27 -1.42 32.39 0.00
N ASN A 28 -0.66 31.49 0.61
CA ASN A 28 0.27 31.78 1.71
C ASN A 28 1.33 30.67 1.82
N SER A 29 2.16 30.68 2.86
CA SER A 29 3.23 29.68 3.05
C SER A 29 2.73 28.22 3.07
N ASN A 30 1.48 27.97 3.45
CA ASN A 30 0.91 26.64 3.65
C ASN A 30 -0.36 26.35 2.82
N ARG A 31 -0.75 27.21 1.89
CA ARG A 31 -1.97 27.03 1.09
C ARG A 31 -1.82 27.46 -0.36
N TRP A 32 -2.51 26.74 -1.23
CA TRP A 32 -2.58 27.00 -2.66
C TRP A 32 -4.03 27.19 -3.11
N ALA A 33 -4.23 28.06 -4.10
CA ALA A 33 -5.42 28.05 -4.93
C ALA A 33 -5.28 26.92 -5.95
N VAL A 34 -6.30 26.07 -6.04
CA VAL A 34 -6.32 24.91 -6.92
C VAL A 34 -7.57 24.98 -7.77
N GLU A 35 -7.42 24.81 -9.07
CA GLU A 35 -8.52 24.59 -10.00
C GLU A 35 -8.67 23.09 -10.20
N PHE A 36 -9.83 22.53 -9.88
CA PHE A 36 -10.04 21.08 -9.94
C PHE A 36 -10.51 20.65 -11.33
N PHE A 37 -9.92 19.58 -11.86
CA PHE A 37 -10.42 18.96 -13.08
C PHE A 37 -11.81 18.36 -12.85
N GLY A 38 -12.62 18.27 -13.90
CA GLY A 38 -14.02 17.83 -13.87
C GLY A 38 -15.02 18.86 -13.33
N TYR A 39 -14.53 20.01 -12.82
CA TYR A 39 -15.39 21.09 -12.31
C TYR A 39 -15.11 22.40 -13.04
N SER A 40 -16.05 22.84 -13.88
CA SER A 40 -15.92 24.10 -14.62
C SER A 40 -15.75 25.29 -13.66
N ASN A 41 -14.58 25.93 -13.68
CA ASN A 41 -14.26 27.18 -12.97
C ASN A 41 -14.33 27.13 -11.43
N GLN A 42 -14.27 25.96 -10.80
CA GLN A 42 -14.18 25.88 -9.34
C GLN A 42 -12.74 25.99 -8.84
N VAL A 43 -12.41 27.17 -8.30
CA VAL A 43 -11.12 27.41 -7.64
C VAL A 43 -11.26 27.22 -6.13
N GLY A 44 -10.68 26.13 -5.63
CA GLY A 44 -10.61 25.81 -4.22
C GLY A 44 -9.39 26.36 -3.49
N SER A 45 -9.18 25.86 -2.27
CA SER A 45 -8.09 26.26 -1.38
C SER A 45 -7.57 25.07 -0.61
N GLU A 46 -6.42 24.54 -1.00
CA GLU A 46 -5.87 23.32 -0.39
C GLU A 46 -4.63 23.61 0.46
N LYS A 47 -4.47 22.84 1.55
CA LYS A 47 -3.30 22.93 2.42
C LYS A 47 -2.12 22.22 1.75
N LEU A 48 -0.91 22.75 1.93
CA LEU A 48 0.31 22.18 1.38
C LEU A 48 0.44 20.68 1.74
N GLN A 49 0.23 20.29 3.00
CA GLN A 49 0.32 18.88 3.39
C GLN A 49 -0.64 17.92 2.63
N ASN A 50 -1.72 18.44 2.04
CA ASN A 50 -2.69 17.69 1.24
C ASN A 50 -2.46 17.90 -0.26
N ILE A 51 -1.23 18.23 -0.67
CA ILE A 51 -0.87 18.38 -2.09
C ILE A 51 0.35 17.52 -2.39
N VAL A 52 0.25 16.68 -3.43
CA VAL A 52 1.31 15.80 -3.94
C VAL A 52 1.33 15.90 -5.47
N ALA A 53 2.50 15.84 -6.10
CA ALA A 53 2.55 15.81 -7.57
C ALA A 53 1.81 14.60 -8.11
N LEU A 54 0.97 14.82 -9.12
CA LEU A 54 0.27 13.76 -9.82
C LEU A 54 1.25 13.02 -10.72
N HIS A 55 1.19 11.70 -10.69
CA HIS A 55 1.86 10.81 -11.62
C HIS A 55 0.81 10.06 -12.45
N ILE A 56 1.11 9.76 -13.71
CA ILE A 56 0.18 9.06 -14.63
C ILE A 56 -0.22 7.65 -14.15
N GLY A 57 0.60 7.04 -13.29
CA GLY A 57 0.32 5.73 -12.68
C GLY A 57 -0.21 5.82 -11.24
N ASP A 58 -0.68 6.99 -10.81
CA ASP A 58 -1.33 7.13 -9.50
C ASP A 58 -2.79 6.66 -9.55
N TYR A 59 -3.23 6.05 -8.45
CA TYR A 59 -4.61 5.67 -8.21
C TYR A 59 -5.09 6.24 -6.88
N VAL A 60 -6.24 6.91 -6.89
CA VAL A 60 -6.93 7.39 -5.69
C VAL A 60 -8.37 6.86 -5.73
N PRO A 61 -8.87 6.22 -4.67
CA PRO A 61 -10.25 5.77 -4.64
C PRO A 61 -11.22 6.96 -4.66
N CYS A 62 -12.35 6.78 -5.34
CA CYS A 62 -13.42 7.79 -5.38
C CYS A 62 -13.88 8.14 -3.95
N PRO A 63 -13.90 9.43 -3.58
CA PRO A 63 -14.36 9.86 -2.26
C PRO A 63 -15.81 9.47 -1.99
N ARG A 64 -16.13 9.22 -0.71
CA ARG A 64 -17.51 8.91 -0.30
C ARG A 64 -18.43 10.11 -0.57
N GLY A 65 -19.57 9.83 -1.21
CA GLY A 65 -20.59 10.85 -1.52
C GLY A 65 -20.43 11.50 -2.89
N GLU A 66 -19.42 11.09 -3.67
CA GLU A 66 -19.15 11.62 -5.01
C GLU A 66 -19.58 10.64 -6.08
N THR A 67 -20.01 11.18 -7.22
CA THR A 67 -20.48 10.36 -8.35
C THR A 67 -19.27 9.77 -9.06
N ALA A 68 -19.17 8.44 -9.09
CA ALA A 68 -18.03 7.73 -9.70
C ALA A 68 -17.76 8.15 -11.15
N GLY A 69 -18.79 8.47 -11.94
CA GLY A 69 -18.65 8.98 -13.30
C GLY A 69 -17.95 10.35 -13.36
N LEU A 70 -18.44 11.33 -12.60
CA LEU A 70 -17.82 12.67 -12.54
C LEU A 70 -16.39 12.62 -12.02
N TYR A 71 -16.13 11.75 -11.04
CA TYR A 71 -14.79 11.52 -10.54
C TYR A 71 -13.87 10.94 -11.62
N ALA A 72 -14.33 9.91 -12.35
CA ALA A 72 -13.58 9.31 -13.44
C ALA A 72 -13.29 10.33 -14.56
N ASP A 73 -14.28 11.16 -14.91
CA ASP A 73 -14.12 12.23 -15.91
C ASP A 73 -13.06 13.25 -15.46
N ALA A 74 -13.05 13.63 -14.17
CA ALA A 74 -12.03 14.51 -13.60
C ALA A 74 -10.62 13.91 -13.67
N ILE A 75 -10.49 12.60 -13.38
CA ILE A 75 -9.21 11.90 -13.53
C ILE A 75 -8.78 11.89 -15.00
N GLN A 76 -9.69 11.53 -15.90
CA GLN A 76 -9.37 11.44 -17.33
C GLN A 76 -8.96 12.79 -17.89
N GLU A 77 -9.67 13.88 -17.56
CA GLU A 77 -9.32 15.23 -17.99
C GLU A 77 -7.91 15.63 -17.52
N ALA A 78 -7.55 15.29 -16.27
CA ALA A 78 -6.21 15.53 -15.75
C ALA A 78 -5.14 14.73 -16.52
N MET A 79 -5.43 13.46 -16.85
CA MET A 79 -4.51 12.62 -17.63
C MET A 79 -4.35 13.14 -19.07
N ASP A 80 -5.43 13.55 -19.73
CA ASP A 80 -5.39 14.14 -21.07
C ASP A 80 -4.64 15.48 -21.08
N TYR A 81 -4.73 16.27 -20.01
CA TYR A 81 -3.91 17.47 -19.84
C TYR A 81 -2.42 17.12 -19.75
N MET A 82 -2.09 16.11 -18.96
CA MET A 82 -0.72 15.64 -18.77
C MET A 82 -0.11 15.05 -20.04
N ASP A 83 -0.89 14.25 -20.78
CA ASP A 83 -0.50 13.64 -22.05
C ASP A 83 -0.21 14.71 -23.12
N ARG A 84 -1.11 15.70 -23.28
CA ARG A 84 -0.88 16.84 -24.18
C ARG A 84 0.37 17.65 -23.83
N ALA A 85 0.71 17.73 -22.55
CA ALA A 85 1.91 18.41 -22.09
C ALA A 85 3.18 17.54 -22.22
N GLY A 86 3.05 16.25 -22.58
CA GLY A 86 4.15 15.29 -22.66
C GLY A 86 4.78 14.98 -21.31
N ASN A 87 4.03 15.13 -20.21
CA ASN A 87 4.56 15.04 -18.86
C ASN A 87 4.08 13.77 -18.15
N VAL A 88 5.05 13.02 -17.60
CA VAL A 88 4.77 11.86 -16.71
C VAL A 88 4.45 12.32 -15.28
N TRP A 89 5.00 13.46 -14.89
CA TRP A 89 4.85 14.07 -13.56
C TRP A 89 4.28 15.46 -13.65
N GLY A 90 3.24 15.74 -12.87
CA GLY A 90 2.59 17.06 -12.87
C GLY A 90 3.40 18.15 -12.18
N SER A 91 4.44 17.77 -11.42
CA SER A 91 5.42 18.70 -10.87
C SER A 91 6.80 18.06 -10.75
N GLU A 92 7.83 18.91 -10.80
CA GLU A 92 9.20 18.58 -10.38
C GLU A 92 9.32 18.47 -8.85
N GLY A 93 8.39 19.07 -8.11
CA GLY A 93 8.35 19.07 -6.66
C GLY A 93 7.39 18.03 -6.09
N ARG A 94 7.69 17.55 -4.88
CA ARG A 94 6.75 16.75 -4.06
C ARG A 94 6.18 15.51 -4.75
N ARG A 95 7.08 14.77 -5.40
CA ARG A 95 6.81 13.45 -5.97
C ARG A 95 6.62 12.38 -4.89
N THR A 96 7.22 12.50 -3.71
CA THR A 96 7.03 11.53 -2.61
C THR A 96 5.66 11.70 -1.95
N VAL A 97 4.89 10.62 -1.84
CA VAL A 97 3.60 10.60 -1.12
C VAL A 97 3.87 10.50 0.39
N PRO A 98 3.44 11.46 1.21
CA PRO A 98 3.56 11.34 2.66
C PRO A 98 2.65 10.22 3.21
N PRO A 99 3.05 9.44 4.23
CA PRO A 99 2.20 8.41 4.82
C PRO A 99 0.83 8.93 5.28
N LYS A 100 0.79 10.15 5.84
CA LYS A 100 -0.46 10.81 6.26
C LYS A 100 -1.39 11.13 5.08
N PHE A 101 -0.85 11.32 3.88
CA PHE A 101 -1.64 11.56 2.68
C PHE A 101 -2.28 10.26 2.22
N PHE A 102 -1.49 9.18 2.12
CA PHE A 102 -1.97 7.83 1.80
C PHE A 102 -3.06 7.37 2.78
N GLN A 103 -2.80 7.44 4.09
CA GLN A 103 -3.77 7.04 5.11
C GLN A 103 -5.10 7.80 5.02
N LYS A 104 -5.06 9.06 4.56
CA LYS A 104 -6.23 9.92 4.51
C LYS A 104 -7.02 9.81 3.21
N PHE A 105 -6.34 9.69 2.08
CA PHE A 105 -6.95 9.77 0.74
C PHE A 105 -6.84 8.47 -0.05
N GLY A 106 -6.04 7.49 0.40
CA GLY A 106 -5.87 6.21 -0.27
C GLY A 106 -5.01 6.25 -1.54
N LEU A 107 -4.22 7.30 -1.75
CA LEU A 107 -3.36 7.43 -2.94
C LEU A 107 -2.31 6.31 -3.01
N ARG A 108 -2.47 5.38 -3.94
CA ARG A 108 -1.52 4.33 -4.28
C ARG A 108 -0.78 4.72 -5.55
N ARG A 109 0.55 4.64 -5.57
CA ARG A 109 1.30 4.77 -6.82
C ARG A 109 1.54 3.38 -7.40
N ARG A 110 1.58 3.26 -8.73
CA ARG A 110 1.93 2.01 -9.42
C ARG A 110 3.15 1.27 -8.83
N ALA A 111 4.21 1.99 -8.47
CA ALA A 111 5.38 1.41 -7.82
C ALA A 111 5.08 0.83 -6.42
N ASP A 112 4.14 1.42 -5.69
CA ASP A 112 3.70 0.90 -4.38
C ASP A 112 2.79 -0.32 -4.58
N VAL A 113 1.99 -0.37 -5.65
CA VAL A 113 1.10 -1.49 -6.00
C VAL A 113 1.91 -2.71 -6.44
N GLU A 114 2.93 -2.52 -7.27
CA GLU A 114 3.85 -3.59 -7.67
C GLU A 114 4.62 -4.14 -6.44
N LEU A 115 5.01 -3.27 -5.50
CA LEU A 115 5.68 -3.70 -4.26
C LEU A 115 4.73 -4.47 -3.31
N ASP A 116 3.49 -4.00 -3.14
CA ASP A 116 2.42 -4.66 -2.35
C ASP A 116 2.20 -6.09 -2.89
N HIS A 117 2.08 -6.25 -4.21
CA HIS A 117 1.93 -7.55 -4.84
C HIS A 117 3.17 -8.44 -4.70
N THR A 118 4.39 -7.90 -4.87
CA THR A 118 5.60 -8.72 -4.69
C THR A 118 5.79 -9.18 -3.23
N MET A 119 5.42 -8.35 -2.25
CA MET A 119 5.51 -8.74 -0.85
C MET A 119 4.43 -9.76 -0.46
N ASP A 120 3.21 -9.60 -0.98
CA ASP A 120 2.15 -10.57 -0.77
C ASP A 120 2.50 -11.91 -1.44
N ASP A 121 3.03 -11.91 -2.68
CA ASP A 121 3.45 -13.10 -3.40
C ASP A 121 4.67 -13.80 -2.75
N GLU A 122 5.67 -13.05 -2.27
CA GLU A 122 6.83 -13.62 -1.55
C GLU A 122 6.42 -14.19 -0.18
N LEU A 123 5.49 -13.54 0.53
CA LEU A 123 5.00 -14.02 1.81
C LEU A 123 4.16 -15.29 1.64
N ASP A 124 3.30 -15.34 0.62
CA ASP A 124 2.46 -16.51 0.31
C ASP A 124 3.34 -17.70 -0.09
N HIS A 125 4.34 -17.50 -0.97
CA HIS A 125 5.26 -18.58 -1.35
C HIS A 125 6.18 -19.04 -0.22
N THR A 126 6.65 -18.13 0.65
CA THR A 126 7.50 -18.54 1.77
C THR A 126 6.71 -19.32 2.82
N LEU A 127 5.43 -18.97 3.03
CA LEU A 127 4.55 -19.74 3.92
C LEU A 127 4.21 -21.11 3.33
N GLU A 128 3.91 -21.18 2.04
CA GLU A 128 3.56 -22.43 1.36
C GLU A 128 4.74 -23.41 1.37
N VAL A 129 5.96 -22.96 1.05
CA VAL A 129 7.18 -23.79 1.09
C VAL A 129 7.54 -24.21 2.52
N ALA A 130 7.39 -23.32 3.51
CA ALA A 130 7.68 -23.68 4.90
C ALA A 130 6.66 -24.68 5.47
N VAL A 131 5.40 -24.62 5.05
CA VAL A 131 4.35 -25.57 5.48
C VAL A 131 4.52 -26.93 4.80
N ASP A 132 4.84 -26.98 3.50
CA ASP A 132 5.09 -28.25 2.81
C ASP A 132 6.35 -28.96 3.32
N GLN A 133 7.44 -28.23 3.56
CA GLN A 133 8.68 -28.83 4.07
C GLN A 133 8.56 -29.33 5.52
N THR A 134 7.78 -28.64 6.37
CA THR A 134 7.59 -29.08 7.76
C THR A 134 6.56 -30.20 7.90
N LEU A 135 5.58 -30.31 6.99
CA LEU A 135 4.64 -31.42 6.99
C LEU A 135 5.25 -32.71 6.43
N ASP A 136 6.10 -32.65 5.41
CA ASP A 136 6.75 -33.84 4.85
C ASP A 136 7.83 -34.41 5.79
N GLU A 137 8.68 -33.56 6.41
CA GLU A 137 9.72 -34.04 7.33
C GLU A 137 9.16 -34.61 8.65
N ASP A 138 8.05 -34.07 9.15
CA ASP A 138 7.41 -34.59 10.39
C ASP A 138 6.54 -35.84 10.12
N LEU A 139 5.95 -36.00 8.92
CA LEU A 139 5.22 -37.24 8.59
C LEU A 139 6.16 -38.43 8.34
N ASP A 140 7.29 -38.22 7.66
CA ASP A 140 8.22 -39.31 7.36
C ASP A 140 8.96 -39.80 8.62
N GLN A 141 9.23 -38.94 9.61
CA GLN A 141 9.79 -39.39 10.89
C GLN A 141 8.78 -40.11 11.80
N THR A 142 7.48 -39.86 11.64
CA THR A 142 6.45 -40.49 12.50
C THR A 142 6.07 -41.90 12.01
N ILE A 143 6.24 -42.21 10.72
CA ILE A 143 5.89 -43.53 10.17
C ILE A 143 6.99 -44.58 10.42
N GLU A 144 8.27 -44.19 10.49
CA GLU A 144 9.36 -45.15 10.76
C GLU A 144 9.46 -45.58 12.23
N GLU A 145 9.03 -44.78 13.21
CA GLU A 145 9.06 -45.18 14.63
C GLU A 145 7.89 -46.07 15.08
N GLU A 146 6.78 -46.16 14.31
CA GLU A 146 5.57 -46.90 14.77
C GLU A 146 5.60 -48.41 14.44
N TYR A 147 6.58 -48.92 13.68
CA TYR A 147 6.62 -50.36 13.34
C TYR A 147 7.48 -51.25 14.24
N GLU A 148 8.24 -50.71 15.21
CA GLU A 148 9.14 -51.54 16.03
C GLU A 148 8.75 -51.67 17.51
N VAL A 149 7.66 -51.04 17.98
CA VAL A 149 7.23 -51.21 19.38
C VAL A 149 5.72 -51.44 19.50
N GLY A 150 5.36 -52.69 19.77
CA GLY A 150 4.31 -52.97 20.74
C GLY A 150 3.03 -53.59 20.22
N ILE A 151 3.05 -54.91 20.08
CA ILE A 151 1.94 -55.76 20.54
C ILE A 151 1.60 -55.31 21.98
N GLY A 152 0.48 -54.64 22.18
CA GLY A 152 0.15 -54.12 23.52
C GLY A 152 -1.11 -53.29 23.53
N ILE A 153 -2.22 -53.96 23.79
CA ILE A 153 -3.53 -53.41 24.10
C ILE A 153 -3.40 -52.38 25.25
N ASP A 154 -3.85 -51.14 25.05
CA ASP A 154 -4.68 -50.36 25.99
C ASP A 154 -4.84 -48.90 25.51
N GLU A 155 -6.09 -48.43 25.37
CA GLU A 155 -6.41 -46.99 25.25
C GLU A 155 -5.90 -46.24 26.49
N PRO A 156 -5.29 -45.05 26.33
CA PRO A 156 -6.02 -43.86 26.81
C PRO A 156 -5.73 -42.51 26.10
N LYS A 157 -6.77 -41.68 26.09
CA LYS A 157 -6.79 -40.20 26.23
C LYS A 157 -5.99 -39.35 25.22
N LYS A 158 -6.73 -38.87 24.22
CA LYS A 158 -6.52 -37.56 23.56
C LYS A 158 -6.25 -36.46 24.60
N LYS A 159 -5.02 -35.95 24.65
CA LYS A 159 -4.61 -34.58 25.06
C LYS A 159 -3.09 -34.54 25.10
N SER A 160 -2.43 -34.13 24.01
CA SER A 160 -1.11 -33.46 24.03
C SER A 160 -0.49 -33.44 22.62
N ALA A 161 -1.03 -32.62 21.72
CA ALA A 161 -0.34 -32.27 20.46
C ALA A 161 -0.67 -30.83 20.06
N SER A 162 -1.95 -30.45 20.16
CA SER A 162 -2.40 -29.08 19.87
C SER A 162 -1.75 -28.01 20.77
N SER A 163 -1.41 -28.33 22.03
CA SER A 163 -0.79 -27.36 22.95
C SER A 163 0.67 -27.05 22.61
N GLN A 164 1.42 -27.96 21.98
CA GLN A 164 2.80 -27.69 21.57
C GLN A 164 2.84 -26.79 20.33
N ILE A 165 1.98 -27.07 19.34
CA ILE A 165 1.88 -26.27 18.12
C ILE A 165 1.49 -24.81 18.42
N ILE A 166 0.53 -24.60 19.33
CA ILE A 166 0.09 -23.24 19.72
C ILE A 166 1.22 -22.47 20.43
N VAL A 167 2.04 -23.15 21.24
CA VAL A 167 3.18 -22.51 21.93
C VAL A 167 4.27 -22.12 20.93
N SER A 168 4.56 -22.97 19.94
CA SER A 168 5.54 -22.68 18.89
C SER A 168 5.14 -21.48 18.03
N VAL A 169 3.86 -21.41 17.61
CA VAL A 169 3.33 -20.29 16.85
C VAL A 169 3.37 -18.98 17.66
N ALA A 170 3.03 -19.02 18.94
CA ALA A 170 3.06 -17.83 19.80
C ALA A 170 4.49 -17.28 20.00
N ILE A 171 5.49 -18.16 20.14
CA ILE A 171 6.90 -17.75 20.27
C ILE A 171 7.40 -17.12 18.96
N PHE A 172 7.01 -17.68 17.82
CA PHE A 172 7.43 -17.17 16.51
C PHE A 172 6.84 -15.78 16.23
N VAL A 173 5.55 -15.58 16.54
CA VAL A 173 4.89 -14.26 16.42
C VAL A 173 5.57 -13.24 17.33
N LEU A 174 5.93 -13.60 18.57
CA LEU A 174 6.64 -12.70 19.48
C LEU A 174 8.06 -12.35 18.99
N ALA A 175 8.78 -13.30 18.38
CA ALA A 175 10.09 -13.05 17.80
C ALA A 175 10.03 -12.10 16.60
N VAL A 176 9.03 -12.27 15.73
CA VAL A 176 8.80 -11.37 14.58
C VAL A 176 8.43 -9.97 15.07
N VAL A 177 7.49 -9.85 16.01
CA VAL A 177 7.10 -8.55 16.58
C VAL A 177 8.29 -7.85 17.25
N TRP A 178 9.14 -8.59 17.96
CA TRP A 178 10.35 -8.04 18.59
C TRP A 178 11.39 -7.58 17.58
N TYR A 179 11.58 -8.31 16.47
CA TYR A 179 12.50 -7.93 15.39
C TYR A 179 12.11 -6.61 14.71
N PHE A 180 10.81 -6.35 14.55
CA PHE A 180 10.29 -5.09 13.96
C PHE A 180 10.26 -3.90 14.93
N MET A 181 10.45 -4.11 16.25
CA MET A 181 10.49 -3.03 17.25
C MET A 181 11.90 -2.48 17.53
N LYS A 182 12.94 -3.06 16.92
CA LYS A 182 14.34 -2.63 17.05
C LYS A 182 14.78 -1.75 15.87
#